data_AF-A0A482W0F1-F1
#
_entry.id   AF-A0A482W0F1-F1
#
_cell.length_a   1.000
_cell.length_b   1.000
_cell.length_c   1.000
_cell.angle_alpha   90.00
_cell.angle_beta   90.00
_cell.angle_gamma   90.00
#
_symmetry.space_group_name_H-M   'P 1'
#
loop_
_entity.id
_entity.type
_entity.pdbx_description
1 polymer ?
#
loop_
_entity_poly.entity_id
_entity_poly.type
_entity_poly.pdbx_seq_one_letter_code
_entity_poly.pdbx_strand_id
1 'polypeptide(L)'
;MKKIENLCWNNDFLGSKLFNVSRKTGKSPPPSRNPFLNFLRDFRKCNTGIGSNQLMKKGGEIWRKMSQAQKLLYFELAKSAPKRKLRGSRKRKRIRGRRRKRSRARRSRAKSRRRSHRSEESEISDRSEDRSDQSN
;
A
#
# COMPACT_ATOMS: atom_id res chain seq x y z
N MET A 1 24.56 18.67 -30.25
CA MET A 1 23.42 18.49 -29.31
C MET A 1 22.23 17.95 -30.10
N LYS A 2 21.74 16.74 -29.78
CA LYS A 2 20.66 16.10 -30.54
C LYS A 2 19.34 16.84 -30.25
N LYS A 3 18.81 17.56 -31.24
CA LYS A 3 17.43 18.08 -31.22
C LYS A 3 16.50 16.86 -31.21
N ILE A 4 15.89 16.59 -30.06
CA ILE A 4 14.83 15.58 -29.95
C ILE A 4 13.55 16.24 -30.44
N GLU A 5 13.44 16.36 -31.75
CA GLU A 5 12.19 16.67 -32.45
C GLU A 5 11.35 15.38 -32.47
N ASN A 6 10.66 15.09 -31.36
CA ASN A 6 9.72 13.98 -31.31
C ASN A 6 8.31 14.46 -31.66
N LEU A 7 8.09 14.44 -32.96
CA LEU A 7 6.85 14.24 -33.70
C LEU A 7 5.90 13.24 -32.99
N CYS A 8 4.93 13.72 -32.21
CA CYS A 8 3.74 12.91 -31.87
C CYS A 8 2.53 13.77 -31.47
N TRP A 9 2.55 15.08 -31.75
CA TRP A 9 1.52 16.03 -31.32
C TRP A 9 0.87 16.79 -32.48
N ASN A 10 0.86 16.19 -33.67
CA ASN A 10 -0.12 16.57 -34.67
C ASN A 10 -1.45 15.91 -34.28
N ASN A 11 -2.51 16.70 -34.31
CA ASN A 11 -3.82 16.52 -33.68
C ASN A 11 -4.63 15.24 -34.03
N ASP A 12 -4.03 14.26 -34.71
CA ASP A 12 -4.73 13.11 -35.28
C ASP A 12 -4.77 11.89 -34.35
N PHE A 13 -4.00 11.88 -33.26
CA PHE A 13 -3.92 10.70 -32.37
C PHE A 13 -5.12 10.54 -31.42
N LEU A 14 -5.88 11.61 -31.17
CA LEU A 14 -7.05 11.55 -30.27
C LEU A 14 -8.30 10.97 -30.96
N GLY A 15 -8.29 10.82 -32.29
CA GLY A 15 -9.49 10.47 -33.07
C GLY A 15 -9.82 8.99 -33.18
N SER A 16 -8.88 8.05 -33.00
CA SER A 16 -9.12 6.69 -33.51
C SER A 16 -8.62 5.49 -32.69
N LYS A 17 -7.99 5.69 -31.51
CA LYS A 17 -7.38 4.55 -30.77
C LYS A 17 -7.65 4.40 -29.28
N LEU A 18 -8.49 5.24 -28.67
CA LEU A 18 -8.75 5.14 -27.21
C LEU A 18 -9.88 4.18 -26.81
N PHE A 19 -10.63 3.62 -27.77
CA PHE A 19 -11.74 2.69 -27.48
C PHE A 19 -11.46 1.22 -27.78
N ASN A 20 -10.21 0.79 -27.91
CA ASN A 20 -9.90 -0.64 -27.80
C ASN A 20 -9.53 -1.01 -26.36
N VAL A 21 -10.50 -0.80 -25.45
CA VAL A 21 -10.52 -1.40 -24.12
C VAL A 21 -10.99 -2.85 -24.27
N SER A 22 -10.24 -3.65 -25.03
CA SER A 22 -10.51 -5.08 -25.12
C SER A 22 -9.21 -5.86 -25.24
N ARG A 23 -8.94 -6.56 -24.13
CA ARG A 23 -8.28 -7.86 -24.04
C ARG A 23 -6.75 -7.91 -24.02
N LYS A 24 -6.30 -8.31 -22.83
CA LYS A 24 -5.39 -9.45 -22.58
C LYS A 24 -4.03 -9.38 -23.28
N THR A 25 -3.05 -8.78 -22.61
CA THR A 25 -1.70 -9.35 -22.35
C THR A 25 -0.92 -8.37 -21.47
N GLY A 26 -0.25 -8.85 -20.40
CA GLY A 26 0.78 -8.10 -19.64
C GLY A 26 0.35 -6.88 -18.78
N LYS A 27 -0.16 -7.12 -17.56
CA LYS A 27 0.05 -6.32 -16.32
C LYS A 27 0.08 -4.76 -16.37
N SER A 28 -0.59 -4.08 -17.29
CA SER A 28 -0.67 -2.60 -17.19
C SER A 28 -1.57 -2.21 -16.00
N PRO A 29 -1.15 -1.27 -15.13
CA PRO A 29 -1.94 -0.89 -13.97
C PRO A 29 -3.29 -0.30 -14.41
N PRO A 30 -4.36 -0.47 -13.61
CA PRO A 30 -5.66 0.12 -13.91
C PRO A 30 -5.54 1.64 -14.05
N PRO A 31 -6.45 2.29 -14.81
CA PRO A 31 -6.48 3.73 -14.96
C PRO A 31 -6.54 4.43 -13.60
N SER A 32 -5.89 5.58 -13.52
CA SER A 32 -5.88 6.42 -12.34
C SER A 32 -7.14 7.28 -12.29
N ARG A 33 -7.56 7.65 -11.09
CA ARG A 33 -8.59 8.67 -10.87
C ARG A 33 -8.08 10.09 -11.12
N ASN A 34 -6.78 10.24 -11.36
CA ASN A 34 -6.21 11.52 -11.75
C ASN A 34 -6.09 11.54 -13.29
N PRO A 35 -6.82 12.41 -14.00
CA PRO A 35 -6.81 12.49 -15.46
C PRO A 35 -5.41 12.83 -16.00
N PHE A 36 -4.65 13.68 -15.32
CA PHE A 36 -3.29 14.02 -15.71
C PHE A 36 -2.35 12.81 -15.68
N LEU A 37 -2.51 11.90 -14.71
CA LEU A 37 -1.72 10.68 -14.65
C LEU A 37 -2.07 9.71 -15.78
N ASN A 38 -3.32 9.72 -16.25
CA ASN A 38 -3.73 8.94 -17.41
C ASN A 38 -3.11 9.51 -18.69
N PHE A 39 -3.12 10.84 -18.84
CA PHE A 39 -2.41 11.52 -19.92
C PHE A 39 -0.90 11.20 -19.91
N LEU A 40 -0.23 11.31 -18.75
CA LEU A 40 1.20 11.04 -18.66
C LEU A 40 1.56 9.59 -19.01
N ARG A 41 0.65 8.66 -18.74
CA ARG A 41 0.81 7.26 -19.11
C ARG A 41 0.87 7.10 -20.63
N ASP A 42 0.01 7.79 -21.37
CA ASP A 42 0.03 7.74 -22.83
C ASP A 42 1.18 8.58 -23.39
N PHE A 43 1.45 9.74 -22.81
CA PHE A 43 2.59 10.58 -23.15
C PHE A 43 3.93 9.81 -23.02
N ARG A 44 4.07 8.95 -22.02
CA ARG A 44 5.24 8.10 -21.82
C ARG A 44 5.40 7.00 -22.88
N LYS A 45 4.30 6.47 -23.41
CA LYS A 45 4.38 5.46 -24.49
C LYS A 45 4.95 6.06 -25.76
N CYS A 46 4.64 7.33 -26.04
CA CYS A 46 5.17 8.05 -27.21
C CYS A 46 6.57 8.64 -26.96
N ASN A 47 7.01 8.73 -25.70
CA ASN A 47 8.28 9.30 -25.30
C ASN A 47 9.14 8.29 -24.53
N THR A 48 9.30 7.10 -25.10
CA THR A 48 10.17 6.06 -24.56
C THR A 48 11.62 6.53 -24.59
N GLY A 49 12.29 6.51 -23.44
CA GLY A 49 13.69 6.95 -23.29
C GLY A 49 13.85 8.27 -22.52
N ILE A 50 12.77 9.03 -22.29
CA ILE A 50 12.84 10.22 -21.43
C ILE A 50 12.78 9.79 -19.95
N GLY A 51 13.70 10.32 -19.15
CA GLY A 51 13.70 10.11 -17.70
C GLY A 51 12.45 10.69 -17.03
N SER A 52 11.97 10.06 -15.96
CA SER A 52 10.71 10.42 -15.29
C SER A 52 10.58 11.91 -14.96
N ASN A 53 11.64 12.56 -14.47
CA ASN A 53 11.60 13.99 -14.13
C ASN A 53 11.36 14.87 -15.36
N GLN A 54 12.04 14.58 -16.47
CA GLN A 54 11.85 15.34 -17.72
C GLN A 54 10.49 15.06 -18.33
N LEU A 55 10.01 13.81 -18.24
CA LEU A 55 8.68 13.43 -18.69
C LEU A 55 7.59 14.22 -17.94
N MET A 56 7.72 14.35 -16.61
CA MET A 56 6.78 15.12 -15.81
C MET A 56 6.79 16.61 -16.18
N LYS A 57 7.96 17.20 -16.40
CA LYS A 57 8.09 18.62 -16.80
C LYS A 57 7.44 18.88 -18.17
N LYS A 58 7.87 18.16 -19.21
CA LYS A 58 7.33 18.30 -20.57
C LYS A 58 5.85 17.95 -20.65
N GLY A 59 5.45 16.85 -20.01
CA GLY A 59 4.05 16.44 -19.94
C GLY A 59 3.18 17.48 -19.23
N GLY A 60 3.68 18.09 -18.14
CA GLY A 60 2.96 19.14 -17.42
C GLY A 60 2.79 20.43 -18.24
N GLU A 61 3.79 20.81 -19.04
CA GLU A 61 3.68 21.93 -19.98
C GLU A 61 2.62 21.66 -21.06
N ILE A 62 2.67 20.47 -21.67
CA ILE A 62 1.71 20.07 -22.71
C ILE A 62 0.30 20.00 -22.14
N TRP A 63 0.12 19.36 -20.98
CA TRP A 63 -1.18 19.25 -20.31
C TRP A 63 -1.80 20.62 -20.04
N ARG A 64 -1.00 21.63 -19.66
CA ARG A 64 -1.50 22.99 -19.46
C ARG A 64 -1.98 23.62 -20.77
N LYS A 65 -1.27 23.39 -21.88
CA LYS A 65 -1.61 23.90 -23.21
C LYS A 65 -2.76 23.15 -23.91
N MET A 66 -3.08 21.92 -23.48
CA MET A 66 -4.19 21.15 -24.05
C MET A 66 -5.54 21.84 -23.84
N SER A 67 -6.40 21.75 -24.85
CA SER A 67 -7.78 22.26 -24.77
C SER A 67 -8.62 21.41 -23.81
N GLN A 68 -9.72 21.99 -23.32
CA GLN A 68 -10.60 21.29 -22.40
C GLN A 68 -11.21 20.04 -23.07
N ALA A 69 -11.57 20.11 -24.35
CA ALA A 69 -12.09 18.97 -25.11
C ALA A 69 -11.12 17.78 -25.12
N GLN A 70 -9.83 18.04 -25.29
CA GLN A 70 -8.81 16.98 -25.25
C GLN A 70 -8.62 16.42 -23.84
N LYS A 71 -8.75 17.26 -22.81
CA LYS A 71 -8.68 16.83 -21.41
C LYS A 71 -9.89 15.99 -21.00
N LEU A 72 -11.08 16.25 -21.56
CA LEU A 72 -12.33 15.57 -21.21
C LEU A 72 -12.20 14.05 -21.31
N LEU A 73 -11.54 13.55 -22.36
CA LEU A 73 -11.27 12.11 -22.53
C LEU A 73 -10.59 11.49 -21.31
N TYR A 74 -9.60 12.18 -20.75
CA TYR A 74 -8.88 11.72 -19.56
C TYR A 74 -9.70 11.90 -18.28
N PHE A 75 -10.57 12.91 -18.22
CA PHE A 75 -11.52 13.11 -17.12
C PHE A 75 -12.56 12.00 -17.05
N GLU A 76 -13.11 11.58 -18.19
CA GLU A 76 -14.05 10.46 -18.25
C GLU A 76 -13.39 9.15 -17.82
N LEU A 77 -12.15 8.91 -18.28
CA LEU A 77 -11.37 7.75 -17.85
C LEU A 77 -11.07 7.78 -16.34
N ALA A 78 -10.79 8.96 -15.80
CA ALA A 78 -10.60 9.14 -14.36
C ALA A 78 -11.89 8.92 -13.55
N LYS A 79 -13.05 9.32 -14.10
CA LYS A 79 -14.36 9.13 -13.49
C LYS A 79 -14.74 7.66 -13.40
N SER A 80 -14.46 6.88 -14.45
CA SER A 80 -14.71 5.42 -14.50
C SER A 80 -13.69 4.59 -13.72
N ALA A 81 -12.58 5.18 -13.28
CA ALA A 81 -11.53 4.45 -12.57
C ALA A 81 -11.99 3.93 -11.18
N PRO A 82 -11.73 2.64 -10.86
CA PRO A 82 -12.22 2.00 -9.65
C PRO A 82 -11.65 2.63 -8.38
N LYS A 83 -12.48 2.74 -7.34
CA LYS A 83 -12.04 3.18 -6.01
C LYS A 83 -11.07 2.16 -5.43
N ARG A 84 -9.79 2.51 -5.32
CA ARG A 84 -8.80 1.65 -4.67
C ARG A 84 -9.15 1.54 -3.19
N LYS A 85 -9.44 0.32 -2.71
CA LYS A 85 -9.55 0.05 -1.26
C LYS A 85 -8.21 0.47 -0.63
N LEU A 86 -8.26 1.50 0.24
CA LEU A 86 -7.08 2.00 0.94
C LEU A 86 -6.33 0.82 1.55
N ARG A 87 -5.02 0.70 1.25
CA ARG A 87 -4.15 -0.37 1.76
C ARG A 87 -4.08 -0.45 3.30
N GLY A 88 -4.76 0.46 4.02
CA GLY A 88 -4.93 0.48 5.46
C GLY A 88 -5.63 -0.75 6.05
N SER A 89 -6.46 -1.49 5.31
CA SER A 89 -7.10 -2.70 5.85
C SER A 89 -6.07 -3.80 6.19
N ARG A 90 -5.03 -3.97 5.36
CA ARG A 90 -3.95 -4.93 5.61
C ARG A 90 -3.04 -4.48 6.77
N LYS A 91 -2.75 -3.18 6.89
CA LYS A 91 -1.92 -2.64 7.99
C LYS A 91 -2.65 -2.72 9.34
N ARG A 92 -3.95 -2.40 9.39
CA ARG A 92 -4.80 -2.55 10.58
C ARG A 92 -4.89 -4.01 11.05
N LYS A 93 -5.03 -4.97 10.13
CA LYS A 93 -4.99 -6.41 10.47
C LYS A 93 -3.64 -6.84 11.07
N ARG A 94 -2.51 -6.38 10.51
CA ARG A 94 -1.16 -6.68 11.06
C ARG A 94 -0.95 -6.12 12.48
N ILE A 95 -1.39 -4.89 12.74
CA ILE A 95 -1.25 -4.27 14.08
C ILE A 95 -2.13 -4.99 15.11
N ARG A 96 -3.40 -5.29 14.78
CA ARG A 96 -4.30 -6.05 15.67
C ARG A 96 -3.76 -7.45 15.97
N GLY A 97 -3.19 -8.15 14.99
CA GLY A 97 -2.56 -9.46 15.19
C GLY A 97 -1.38 -9.43 16.17
N ARG A 98 -0.49 -8.44 16.06
CA ARG A 98 0.64 -8.26 16.99
C ARG A 98 0.19 -7.97 18.42
N ARG A 99 -0.83 -7.10 18.61
CA ARG A 99 -1.40 -6.81 19.95
C ARG A 99 -2.01 -8.07 20.59
N ARG A 100 -2.77 -8.88 19.84
CA ARG A 100 -3.35 -10.14 20.34
C ARG A 100 -2.29 -11.14 20.78
N LYS A 101 -1.21 -11.31 20.00
CA LYS A 101 -0.08 -12.20 20.38
C LYS A 101 0.61 -11.74 21.66
N ARG A 102 0.90 -10.44 21.81
CA ARG A 102 1.51 -9.89 23.05
C ARG A 102 0.62 -10.07 24.28
N SER A 103 -0.69 -9.85 24.14
CA SER A 103 -1.66 -10.06 25.23
C SER A 103 -1.70 -11.53 25.69
N ARG A 104 -1.75 -12.49 24.74
CA ARG A 104 -1.71 -13.92 25.06
C ARG A 104 -0.42 -14.33 25.78
N ALA A 105 0.74 -13.85 25.32
CA ALA A 105 2.03 -14.13 25.95
C ALA A 105 2.13 -13.55 27.37
N ARG A 106 1.58 -12.35 27.61
CA ARG A 106 1.51 -11.79 28.98
C ARG A 106 0.63 -12.63 29.89
N ARG A 107 -0.54 -13.09 29.39
CA ARG A 107 -1.48 -13.91 30.16
C ARG A 107 -0.90 -15.29 30.49
N SER A 108 -0.14 -15.90 29.58
CA SER A 108 0.54 -17.18 29.87
C SER A 108 1.64 -17.04 30.91
N ARG A 109 2.48 -16.00 30.82
CA ARG A 109 3.51 -15.70 31.84
C ARG A 109 2.90 -15.43 33.21
N ALA A 110 1.79 -14.68 33.27
CA ALA A 110 1.08 -14.43 34.52
C ALA A 110 0.52 -15.72 35.14
N LYS A 111 -0.03 -16.64 34.33
CA LYS A 111 -0.48 -17.96 34.82
C LYS A 111 0.68 -18.83 35.33
N SER A 112 1.82 -18.80 34.66
CA SER A 112 3.01 -19.56 35.10
C SER A 112 3.52 -19.09 36.46
N ARG A 113 3.63 -17.77 36.67
CA ARG A 113 4.08 -17.19 37.96
C ARG A 113 3.17 -17.54 39.13
N ARG A 114 1.85 -17.62 38.90
CA ARG A 114 0.90 -18.02 39.95
C ARG A 114 1.06 -19.49 40.35
N ARG A 115 1.48 -20.36 39.43
CA ARG A 115 1.71 -21.79 39.73
C ARG A 115 3.00 -22.00 40.51
N SER A 116 4.08 -21.26 40.19
CA SER A 116 5.32 -21.36 40.95
C SER A 116 5.13 -20.90 42.40
N HIS A 117 4.49 -19.75 42.61
CA HIS A 117 4.23 -19.23 43.97
C HIS A 117 3.42 -20.20 44.83
N ARG A 118 2.41 -20.87 44.24
CA ARG A 118 1.62 -21.88 44.96
C ARG A 118 2.42 -23.11 45.37
N SER A 119 3.47 -23.45 44.61
CA SER A 119 4.33 -24.60 44.90
C SER A 119 5.33 -24.26 46.02
N GLU A 120 5.83 -23.02 46.03
CA GLU A 120 6.67 -22.49 47.11
C GLU A 120 5.90 -22.38 48.45
N GLU A 121 4.63 -21.95 48.42
CA GLU A 121 3.78 -21.92 49.62
C GLU A 121 3.53 -23.32 50.21
N SER A 122 3.36 -24.36 49.37
CA SER A 122 3.20 -25.74 49.87
C SER A 122 4.48 -26.28 50.51
N GLU A 123 5.66 -25.98 49.95
CA GLU A 123 6.94 -26.43 50.50
C GLU A 123 7.32 -25.72 51.81
N ILE A 124 6.89 -24.47 52.00
CA ILE A 124 7.11 -23.72 53.24
C ILE A 124 6.23 -24.27 54.38
N SER A 125 4.99 -24.69 54.09
CA SER A 125 4.07 -25.25 55.08
C SER A 125 4.55 -26.58 55.66
N ASP A 126 5.10 -27.48 54.84
CA ASP A 126 5.61 -28.79 55.28
C ASP A 126 6.88 -28.68 56.15
N ARG A 127 7.62 -27.57 56.07
CA ARG A 127 8.90 -27.41 56.79
C ARG A 127 8.75 -26.87 58.21
N SER A 128 7.55 -26.41 58.58
CA SER A 128 7.26 -25.79 59.89
C SER A 128 6.83 -26.77 60.99
N GLU A 129 6.55 -28.04 60.69
CA GLU A 129 6.08 -29.01 61.70
C GLU A 129 7.22 -29.74 62.45
N ASP A 130 8.46 -29.71 61.96
CA ASP A 130 9.58 -30.53 62.46
C ASP A 130 10.50 -29.84 63.48
N ARG A 131 10.05 -28.74 64.13
CA ARG A 131 10.88 -27.96 65.08
C ARG A 131 10.38 -27.91 66.53
N SER A 132 9.40 -28.73 66.89
CA SER A 132 8.74 -28.65 68.21
C SER A 132 9.30 -29.59 69.30
N ASP A 133 10.20 -30.54 68.97
CA ASP A 133 10.56 -31.64 69.89
C ASP A 133 11.97 -31.59 70.52
N GLN A 134 12.64 -30.43 70.52
CA GLN A 134 13.93 -30.28 71.24
C GLN A 134 13.82 -29.27 72.40
N SER A 135 13.14 -29.67 73.47
CA SER A 135 13.30 -29.03 74.79
C SER A 135 13.17 -30.09 75.88
N ASN A 136 14.30 -30.57 76.38
CA ASN A 136 14.43 -31.24 77.68
C ASN A 136 15.86 -31.02 78.20
#